data_AF-A0AAQ4RW94-F1
#
_entry.id   AF-A0AAQ4RW94-F1
#
_cell.length_a   1.000
_cell.length_b   1.000
_cell.length_c   1.000
_cell.angle_alpha   90.00
_cell.angle_beta   90.00
_cell.angle_gamma   90.00
#
_symmetry.space_group_name_H-M   'P 1'
#
loop_
_entity.id
_entity.type
_entity.pdbx_description
1 polymer ?
#
loop_
_entity_poly.entity_id
_entity_poly.type
_entity_poly.pdbx_seq_one_letter_code
_entity_poly.pdbx_strand_id
1 'polypeptide(L)'
;MPVNLSVDCVLNSDKRLKERDGKPKKAQPDHMEHIPFKLREIMKSKDRMKSGSVKAKKVKEGKPDDQLMEDIPVPHFKRANAESEKAYLRRMENETKHVLFLTNNQVDRKPELEVDAQERSANQGKSEKKKEYDKLRIEKLHEKKLNRQVAEMEKEMFIDTVPFGEVAMAPPSLSAKPKKAPVKSQQPPKGLLLNSLLGRAVVPTAKPSMARQRIVEEERERVVEAYRLLKKRKQQQRVDLTANLEKLKNPSGTFPGEET
;
A
#
# COMPACT_ATOMS: atom_id res chain seq x y z
N MET A 1 60.24 -21.39 41.37
CA MET A 1 60.30 -20.73 40.04
C MET A 1 61.24 -21.59 39.20
N PRO A 2 60.77 -22.26 38.15
CA PRO A 2 60.25 -21.62 36.94
C PRO A 2 58.88 -22.13 36.47
N VAL A 3 58.41 -21.45 35.42
CA VAL A 3 57.11 -21.40 34.76
C VAL A 3 57.07 -22.24 33.48
N ASN A 4 55.83 -22.41 32.98
CA ASN A 4 55.37 -22.71 31.61
C ASN A 4 54.89 -24.15 31.37
N LEU A 5 53.89 -24.42 30.54
CA LEU A 5 52.65 -23.74 30.11
C LEU A 5 52.00 -24.76 29.14
N SER A 6 50.67 -24.87 29.14
CA SER A 6 49.84 -25.45 28.07
C SER A 6 49.99 -26.94 27.72
N VAL A 7 49.01 -27.68 27.21
CA VAL A 7 47.55 -27.61 26.98
C VAL A 7 47.24 -29.04 26.47
N ASP A 8 46.07 -29.62 26.75
CA ASP A 8 45.26 -30.27 25.69
C ASP A 8 43.98 -30.93 26.22
N CYS A 9 42.88 -30.54 25.58
CA CYS A 9 41.54 -31.09 25.68
C CYS A 9 41.48 -32.51 25.09
N VAL A 10 40.84 -33.43 25.81
CA VAL A 10 40.45 -34.75 25.29
C VAL A 10 38.93 -34.79 25.06
N LEU A 11 38.60 -34.79 23.77
CA LEU A 11 37.55 -35.56 23.06
C LEU A 11 36.30 -36.00 23.83
N ASN A 12 35.13 -35.57 23.34
CA ASN A 12 33.90 -36.36 23.48
C ASN A 12 33.14 -36.42 22.15
N SER A 13 32.99 -37.64 21.64
CA SER A 13 32.48 -37.97 20.32
C SER A 13 30.99 -38.32 20.35
N ASP A 14 30.34 -38.04 19.22
CA ASP A 14 28.97 -38.36 18.82
C ASP A 14 28.43 -39.74 19.22
N LYS A 15 27.16 -39.78 19.68
CA LYS A 15 26.23 -40.89 19.39
C LYS A 15 24.83 -40.33 19.10
N ARG A 16 24.49 -40.24 17.81
CA ARG A 16 23.12 -40.04 17.32
C ARG A 16 22.47 -41.41 17.10
N LEU A 17 21.35 -41.67 17.76
CA LEU A 17 20.46 -42.79 17.45
C LEU A 17 19.29 -42.29 16.60
N LYS A 18 19.23 -42.79 15.37
CA LYS A 18 18.03 -42.96 14.52
C LYS A 18 17.18 -44.09 15.14
N GLU A 19 15.87 -44.26 15.00
CA GLU A 19 14.72 -43.67 14.29
C GLU A 19 13.50 -44.53 14.75
N ARG A 20 12.26 -44.02 14.70
CA ARG A 20 11.07 -44.68 14.10
C ARG A 20 9.72 -44.11 14.57
N ASP A 21 9.04 -43.51 13.59
CA ASP A 21 7.62 -43.64 13.19
C ASP A 21 6.51 -43.64 14.24
N GLY A 22 5.75 -42.53 14.27
CA GLY A 22 4.44 -42.43 14.90
C GLY A 22 3.65 -41.21 14.43
N LYS A 23 2.85 -41.39 13.36
CA LYS A 23 1.67 -40.62 12.90
C LYS A 23 1.81 -39.08 12.74
N PRO A 24 1.46 -38.48 11.58
CA PRO A 24 1.50 -37.03 11.46
C PRO A 24 0.48 -36.43 12.42
N LYS A 25 0.96 -35.70 13.45
CA LYS A 25 0.11 -34.80 14.23
C LYS A 25 -0.59 -33.90 13.22
N LYS A 26 -1.93 -33.90 13.22
CA LYS A 26 -2.75 -32.98 12.44
C LYS A 26 -2.12 -31.60 12.59
N ALA A 27 -1.74 -30.97 11.46
CA ALA A 27 -1.17 -29.64 11.45
C ALA A 27 -2.10 -28.77 12.29
N GLN A 28 -1.58 -28.25 13.41
CA GLN A 28 -2.32 -27.31 14.24
C GLN A 28 -2.81 -26.19 13.33
N PRO A 29 -4.07 -25.72 13.47
CA PRO A 29 -4.52 -24.57 12.70
C PRO A 29 -3.51 -23.45 12.91
N ASP A 30 -2.91 -22.98 11.83
CA ASP A 30 -1.79 -22.04 11.89
C ASP A 30 -2.28 -20.78 12.63
N HIS A 31 -1.94 -20.66 13.91
CA HIS A 31 -2.45 -19.59 14.78
C HIS A 31 -2.09 -18.21 14.22
N MET A 32 -1.12 -18.16 13.30
CA MET A 32 -0.77 -17.00 12.48
C MET A 32 -1.95 -16.45 11.68
N GLU A 33 -2.92 -17.27 11.27
CA GLU A 33 -4.06 -16.84 10.45
C GLU A 33 -5.04 -15.95 11.21
N HIS A 34 -5.16 -16.15 12.52
CA HIS A 34 -6.03 -15.37 13.42
C HIS A 34 -5.35 -14.08 13.91
N ILE A 35 -4.05 -13.96 13.70
CA ILE A 35 -3.27 -12.76 14.03
C ILE A 35 -3.45 -11.72 12.92
N PRO A 36 -3.73 -10.44 13.26
CA PRO A 36 -3.82 -9.36 12.28
C PRO A 36 -2.60 -9.30 11.37
N PHE A 37 -2.84 -9.09 10.07
CA PHE A 37 -1.82 -9.17 9.01
C PHE A 37 -0.54 -8.41 9.33
N LYS A 38 -0.66 -7.18 9.86
CA LYS A 38 0.51 -6.35 10.18
C LYS A 38 1.37 -6.95 11.29
N LEU A 39 0.75 -7.56 12.29
CA LEU A 39 1.45 -8.21 13.38
C LEU A 39 2.10 -9.53 12.92
N ARG A 40 1.41 -10.29 12.06
CA ARG A 40 1.96 -11.49 11.40
C ARG A 40 3.23 -11.17 10.59
N GLU A 41 3.22 -10.08 9.84
CA GLU A 41 4.35 -9.61 9.04
C GLU A 41 5.55 -9.21 9.92
N ILE A 42 5.29 -8.48 11.01
CA ILE A 42 6.33 -8.07 11.97
C ILE A 42 6.93 -9.28 12.69
N MET A 43 6.10 -10.24 13.13
CA MET A 43 6.57 -11.47 13.76
C MET A 43 7.46 -12.28 12.80
N LYS A 44 7.03 -12.49 11.56
CA LYS A 44 7.84 -13.16 10.53
C LYS A 44 9.16 -12.43 10.27
N SER A 45 9.17 -11.10 10.22
CA SER A 45 10.40 -10.31 10.06
C SER A 45 11.34 -10.47 11.25
N LYS A 46 10.81 -10.42 12.47
CA LYS A 46 11.55 -10.61 13.72
C LYS A 46 12.13 -12.02 13.84
N ASP A 47 11.41 -13.03 13.38
CA ASP A 47 11.88 -14.41 13.36
C ASP A 47 13.02 -14.58 12.35
N ARG A 48 12.94 -13.96 11.17
CA ARG A 48 14.04 -13.92 10.18
C ARG A 48 15.28 -13.19 10.69
N MET A 49 15.10 -12.18 11.53
CA MET A 49 16.20 -11.48 12.20
C MET A 49 16.81 -12.33 13.33
N LYS A 50 15.98 -13.08 14.06
CA LYS A 50 16.42 -13.95 15.17
C LYS A 50 17.08 -15.24 14.71
N SER A 51 16.62 -15.86 13.63
CA SER A 51 17.19 -17.12 13.10
C SER A 51 18.50 -16.91 12.35
N GLY A 52 18.96 -15.66 12.23
CA GLY A 52 20.10 -15.29 11.41
C GLY A 52 19.78 -15.46 9.92
N SER A 53 20.42 -14.68 9.06
CA SER A 53 20.32 -14.91 7.62
C SER A 53 20.93 -16.27 7.29
N VAL A 54 20.12 -17.32 7.25
CA VAL A 54 20.52 -18.57 6.62
C VAL A 54 20.74 -18.23 5.16
N LYS A 55 22.00 -18.01 4.78
CA LYS A 55 22.40 -17.84 3.39
C LYS A 55 21.90 -19.10 2.68
N ALA A 56 20.85 -18.95 1.87
CA ALA A 56 20.48 -19.97 0.92
C ALA A 56 21.77 -20.35 0.18
N LYS A 57 22.11 -21.65 0.20
CA LYS A 57 23.25 -22.15 -0.57
C LYS A 57 23.09 -21.62 -1.98
N LYS A 58 24.04 -20.78 -2.43
CA LYS A 58 24.20 -20.46 -3.84
C LYS A 58 24.30 -21.79 -4.57
N VAL A 59 23.23 -22.16 -5.26
CA VAL A 59 23.38 -22.99 -6.46
C VAL A 59 24.34 -22.19 -7.34
N LYS A 60 25.39 -22.84 -7.83
CA LYS A 60 26.29 -22.25 -8.82
C LYS A 60 25.42 -21.76 -9.98
N GLU A 61 25.20 -20.45 -10.03
CA GLU A 61 24.81 -19.77 -11.25
C GLU A 61 25.98 -19.97 -12.21
N GLY A 62 25.73 -20.78 -13.26
CA GLY A 62 26.49 -20.67 -14.48
C GLY A 62 26.39 -19.22 -14.95
N LYS A 63 27.50 -18.70 -15.48
CA LYS A 63 27.59 -17.34 -16.02
C LYS A 63 26.40 -17.05 -16.95
N PRO A 64 25.86 -15.82 -16.99
CA PRO A 64 25.05 -15.41 -18.12
C PRO A 64 26.01 -15.36 -19.30
N ASP A 65 25.96 -16.37 -20.16
CA ASP A 65 26.53 -16.20 -21.49
C ASP A 65 25.59 -15.26 -22.22
N ASP A 66 26.15 -14.23 -22.85
CA ASP A 66 25.45 -13.26 -23.69
C ASP A 66 25.00 -13.93 -25.00
N GLN A 67 24.22 -15.01 -24.89
CA GLN A 67 23.59 -15.70 -26.00
C GLN A 67 22.20 -15.11 -26.17
N LEU A 68 22.19 -14.01 -26.93
CA LEU A 68 21.07 -13.49 -27.71
C LEU A 68 19.91 -14.49 -27.81
N MET A 69 18.79 -14.22 -27.12
CA MET A 69 17.45 -14.76 -27.40
C MET A 69 17.40 -16.08 -28.19
N GLU A 70 18.08 -17.13 -27.72
CA GLU A 70 18.21 -18.33 -28.55
C GLU A 70 16.88 -19.09 -28.60
N ASP A 71 16.57 -19.65 -29.77
CA ASP A 71 15.38 -20.48 -29.96
C ASP A 71 15.47 -21.72 -29.06
N ILE A 72 14.32 -22.16 -28.52
CA ILE A 72 14.26 -23.34 -27.66
C ILE A 72 14.79 -24.53 -28.50
N PRO A 73 15.87 -25.20 -28.07
CA PRO A 73 16.42 -26.29 -28.84
C PRO A 73 15.38 -27.43 -28.91
N VAL A 74 15.02 -27.82 -30.13
CA VAL A 74 14.06 -28.91 -30.38
C VAL A 74 14.77 -30.25 -30.20
N PRO A 75 14.41 -31.06 -29.19
CA PRO A 75 15.08 -32.33 -28.97
C PRO A 75 14.73 -33.36 -30.06
N HIS A 76 15.73 -34.07 -30.57
CA HIS A 76 15.53 -35.17 -31.51
C HIS A 76 15.44 -36.50 -30.77
N PHE A 77 14.22 -37.03 -30.63
CA PHE A 77 13.99 -38.28 -29.91
C PHE A 77 14.25 -39.50 -30.80
N LYS A 78 15.32 -40.23 -30.48
CA LYS A 78 15.56 -41.60 -30.96
C LYS A 78 15.78 -42.52 -29.77
N ARG A 79 15.23 -43.74 -29.81
CA ARG A 79 15.44 -44.75 -28.75
C ARG A 79 16.87 -45.30 -28.85
N ALA A 80 17.58 -45.34 -27.73
CA ALA A 80 18.92 -45.93 -27.70
C ALA A 80 18.85 -47.46 -27.68
N ASN A 81 19.88 -48.13 -28.22
CA ASN A 81 19.90 -49.59 -28.34
C ASN A 81 19.84 -50.33 -26.99
N ALA A 82 20.38 -49.73 -25.93
CA ALA A 82 20.40 -50.29 -24.57
C ALA A 82 19.24 -49.79 -23.68
N GLU A 83 18.32 -49.00 -24.24
CA GLU A 83 17.24 -48.38 -23.49
C GLU A 83 15.95 -49.20 -23.57
N SER A 84 15.31 -49.42 -22.41
CA SER A 84 13.96 -49.99 -22.37
C SER A 84 12.92 -48.99 -22.87
N GLU A 85 11.84 -49.48 -23.49
CA GLU A 85 10.75 -48.65 -24.00
C GLU A 85 10.18 -47.68 -22.95
N LYS A 86 10.02 -48.16 -21.72
CA LYS A 86 9.52 -47.33 -20.61
C LYS A 86 10.48 -46.22 -20.22
N ALA A 87 11.79 -46.45 -20.30
CA ALA A 87 12.79 -45.42 -20.04
C ALA A 87 12.80 -44.36 -21.15
N TYR A 88 12.63 -44.78 -22.41
CA TYR A 88 12.51 -43.88 -23.56
C TYR A 88 11.31 -42.94 -23.43
N LEU A 89 10.14 -43.49 -23.14
CA LEU A 89 8.91 -42.70 -22.94
C LEU A 89 9.07 -41.69 -21.80
N ARG A 90 9.72 -42.08 -20.70
CA ARG A 90 10.01 -41.16 -19.58
C ARG A 90 10.96 -40.03 -19.99
N ARG A 91 12.02 -40.31 -20.74
CA ARG A 91 12.91 -39.25 -21.25
C ARG A 91 12.13 -38.27 -22.13
N MET A 92 11.37 -38.82 -23.07
CA MET A 92 10.53 -38.04 -23.98
C MET A 92 9.52 -37.16 -23.23
N GLU A 93 8.80 -37.70 -22.24
CA GLU A 93 7.87 -36.93 -21.42
C GLU A 93 8.56 -35.81 -20.64
N ASN A 94 9.74 -36.07 -20.08
CA ASN A 94 10.47 -35.10 -19.29
C ASN A 94 10.98 -33.94 -20.16
N GLU A 95 11.59 -34.25 -21.31
CA GLU A 95 12.04 -33.24 -22.26
C GLU A 95 10.86 -32.46 -22.85
N THR A 96 9.73 -33.11 -23.14
CA THR A 96 8.50 -32.42 -23.59
C THR A 96 7.99 -31.42 -22.54
N LYS A 97 7.93 -31.83 -21.27
CA LYS A 97 7.57 -30.93 -20.16
C LYS A 97 8.55 -29.77 -20.03
N HIS A 98 9.84 -30.04 -20.25
CA HIS A 98 10.88 -29.02 -20.17
C HIS A 98 10.77 -27.99 -21.30
N VAL A 99 10.61 -28.43 -22.55
CA VAL A 99 10.39 -27.55 -23.70
C VAL A 99 9.12 -26.71 -23.50
N LEU A 100 8.01 -27.34 -23.10
CA LEU A 100 6.77 -26.62 -22.81
C LEU A 100 6.94 -25.57 -21.71
N PHE A 101 7.69 -25.89 -20.66
CA PHE A 101 8.04 -24.93 -19.62
C PHE A 101 8.84 -23.77 -20.21
N LEU A 102 9.87 -24.02 -21.02
CA LEU A 102 10.65 -22.95 -21.65
C LEU A 102 9.76 -22.08 -22.54
N THR A 103 8.88 -22.67 -23.36
CA THR A 103 7.94 -21.95 -24.23
C THR A 103 7.01 -21.03 -23.44
N ASN A 104 6.41 -21.52 -22.35
CA ASN A 104 5.50 -20.73 -21.53
C ASN A 104 6.18 -19.57 -20.80
N ASN A 105 7.51 -19.62 -20.64
CA ASN A 105 8.29 -18.56 -20.01
C ASN A 105 8.95 -17.63 -21.02
N GLN A 106 8.78 -17.87 -22.32
CA GLN A 106 9.23 -16.91 -23.34
C GLN A 106 8.22 -15.78 -23.49
N VAL A 107 8.74 -14.58 -23.71
CA VAL A 107 7.92 -13.43 -24.11
C VAL A 107 7.42 -13.67 -25.52
N ASP A 108 6.13 -13.41 -25.79
CA ASP A 108 5.55 -13.49 -27.13
C ASP A 108 6.43 -12.71 -28.13
N ARG A 109 7.15 -13.44 -28.98
CA ARG A 109 7.96 -12.82 -30.03
C ARG A 109 7.00 -12.31 -31.10
N LYS A 110 7.01 -11.00 -31.33
CA LYS A 110 6.35 -10.37 -32.49
C LYS A 110 7.42 -10.06 -33.53
N PRO A 111 7.85 -11.06 -34.34
CA PRO A 111 8.92 -10.86 -35.32
C PRO A 111 8.59 -9.82 -36.39
N GLU A 112 7.32 -9.41 -36.51
CA GLU A 112 6.85 -8.37 -37.43
C GLU A 112 7.04 -6.94 -36.90
N LEU A 113 7.45 -6.76 -35.63
CA LEU A 113 7.55 -5.45 -34.97
C LEU A 113 9.02 -5.03 -34.80
N GLU A 114 9.35 -3.77 -35.11
CA GLU A 114 10.72 -3.23 -35.01
C GLU A 114 11.35 -3.45 -33.62
N VAL A 115 12.66 -3.76 -33.61
CA VAL A 115 13.45 -4.20 -32.43
C VAL A 115 13.31 -3.26 -31.23
N ASP A 116 13.24 -1.95 -31.48
CA ASP A 116 13.11 -0.90 -30.46
C ASP A 116 11.77 -0.90 -29.71
N ALA A 117 10.70 -1.40 -30.33
CA ALA A 117 9.38 -1.47 -29.71
C ALA A 117 9.25 -2.71 -28.82
N GLN A 118 9.99 -3.78 -29.11
CA GLN A 118 9.94 -5.03 -28.37
C GLN A 118 10.69 -4.93 -27.04
N GLU A 119 11.90 -4.36 -27.02
CA GLU A 119 12.67 -4.10 -25.78
C GLU A 119 11.94 -3.17 -24.81
N ARG A 120 11.16 -2.24 -25.36
CA ARG A 120 10.34 -1.33 -24.56
C ARG A 120 9.23 -2.07 -23.85
N SER A 121 8.60 -3.08 -24.44
CA SER A 121 7.42 -3.77 -23.88
C SER A 121 7.74 -4.66 -22.66
N ALA A 122 8.93 -5.29 -22.63
CA ALA A 122 9.36 -6.16 -21.54
C ALA A 122 9.60 -5.42 -20.19
N ASN A 123 9.93 -4.13 -20.24
CA ASN A 123 10.25 -3.32 -19.06
C ASN A 123 9.07 -2.49 -18.51
N GLN A 124 7.87 -2.59 -19.10
CA GLN A 124 6.76 -1.68 -18.78
C GLN A 124 5.93 -2.06 -17.56
N GLY A 125 5.86 -3.34 -17.19
CA GLY A 125 4.83 -3.83 -16.24
C GLY A 125 4.75 -3.12 -14.88
N LYS A 126 5.86 -2.58 -14.34
CA LYS A 126 5.87 -1.80 -13.08
C LYS A 126 5.95 -0.28 -13.29
N SER A 127 6.58 0.15 -14.37
CA SER A 127 6.78 1.58 -14.70
C SER A 127 5.52 2.21 -15.30
N GLU A 128 4.79 1.44 -16.11
CA GLU A 128 3.57 1.86 -16.79
C GLU A 128 2.41 2.05 -15.82
N LYS A 129 2.22 1.10 -14.89
CA LYS A 129 1.22 1.22 -13.82
C LYS A 129 1.43 2.48 -12.96
N LYS A 130 2.68 2.87 -12.73
CA LYS A 130 3.00 4.13 -12.02
C LYS A 130 2.65 5.36 -12.87
N LYS A 131 2.96 5.32 -14.17
CA LYS A 131 2.59 6.40 -15.11
C LYS A 131 1.07 6.56 -15.22
N GLU A 132 0.32 5.47 -15.27
CA GLU A 132 -1.15 5.49 -15.27
C GLU A 132 -1.71 6.08 -13.98
N TYR A 133 -1.16 5.69 -12.83
CA TYR A 133 -1.55 6.27 -11.54
C TYR A 133 -1.30 7.78 -11.48
N ASP A 134 -0.15 8.23 -11.97
CA ASP A 134 0.17 9.66 -12.03
C ASP A 134 -0.75 10.42 -12.99
N LYS A 135 -1.08 9.84 -14.17
CA LYS A 135 -2.08 10.41 -15.10
C LYS A 135 -3.46 10.54 -14.45
N LEU A 136 -3.96 9.46 -13.85
CA LEU A 136 -5.26 9.43 -13.17
C LEU A 136 -5.33 10.45 -12.02
N ARG A 137 -4.22 10.63 -11.30
CA ARG A 137 -4.11 11.65 -10.24
C ARG A 137 -4.22 13.07 -10.79
N ILE A 138 -3.61 13.35 -11.94
CA ILE A 138 -3.68 14.66 -12.61
C ILE A 138 -5.11 14.92 -13.10
N GLU A 139 -5.74 13.95 -13.75
CA GLU A 139 -7.13 14.05 -14.23
C GLU A 139 -8.09 14.37 -13.09
N LYS A 140 -7.98 13.66 -11.96
CA LYS A 140 -8.80 13.91 -10.77
C LYS A 140 -8.62 15.32 -10.20
N LEU A 141 -7.43 15.90 -10.31
CA LEU A 141 -7.18 17.28 -9.89
C LEU A 141 -7.83 18.29 -10.84
N HIS A 142 -7.82 18.03 -12.15
CA HIS A 142 -8.53 18.83 -13.15
C HIS A 142 -10.05 18.78 -12.94
N GLU A 143 -10.59 17.57 -12.78
CA GLU A 143 -12.02 17.35 -12.51
C GLU A 143 -12.46 18.11 -11.24
N LYS A 144 -11.66 18.02 -10.16
CA LYS A 144 -11.96 18.75 -8.92
C LYS A 144 -11.97 20.27 -9.09
N LYS A 145 -11.14 20.82 -9.98
CA LYS A 145 -11.15 22.26 -10.31
C LYS A 145 -12.42 22.64 -11.07
N LEU A 146 -12.80 21.85 -12.08
CA LEU A 146 -14.03 22.08 -12.83
C LEU A 146 -15.26 21.99 -11.94
N ASN A 147 -15.36 20.94 -11.11
CA ASN A 147 -16.47 20.78 -10.17
C ASN A 147 -16.56 21.94 -9.17
N ARG A 148 -15.41 22.49 -8.75
CA ARG A 148 -15.39 23.68 -7.90
C ARG A 148 -15.90 24.93 -8.62
N GLN A 149 -15.51 25.14 -9.88
CA GLN A 149 -16.03 26.24 -10.69
C GLN A 149 -17.54 26.12 -10.89
N VAL A 150 -18.04 24.91 -11.18
CA VAL A 150 -19.47 24.64 -11.29
C VAL A 150 -20.19 24.97 -9.99
N ALA A 151 -19.67 24.52 -8.84
CA ALA A 151 -20.27 24.82 -7.54
C ALA A 151 -20.25 26.33 -7.19
N GLU A 152 -19.21 27.05 -7.60
CA GLU A 152 -19.13 28.51 -7.43
C GLU A 152 -20.19 29.20 -8.29
N MET A 153 -20.36 28.80 -9.56
CA MET A 153 -21.42 29.32 -10.45
C MET A 153 -22.83 28.97 -9.96
N GLU A 154 -23.07 27.75 -9.49
CA GLU A 154 -24.34 27.35 -8.89
C GLU A 154 -24.66 28.20 -7.68
N LYS A 155 -23.68 28.38 -6.78
CA LYS A 155 -23.84 29.23 -5.60
C LYS A 155 -24.23 30.64 -6.01
N GLU A 156 -23.58 31.24 -7.00
CA GLU A 156 -23.91 32.57 -7.51
C GLU A 156 -25.34 32.64 -8.07
N MET A 157 -25.79 31.59 -8.75
CA MET A 157 -27.16 31.49 -9.28
C MET A 157 -28.24 31.44 -8.19
N PHE A 158 -27.91 30.92 -7.00
CA PHE A 158 -28.84 30.80 -5.86
C PHE A 158 -28.66 31.88 -4.78
N ILE A 159 -27.92 32.96 -5.06
CA ILE A 159 -27.88 34.13 -4.16
C ILE A 159 -29.05 35.05 -4.52
N ASP A 160 -30.12 34.99 -3.72
CA ASP A 160 -31.20 35.96 -3.78
C ASP A 160 -30.87 37.17 -2.90
N THR A 161 -30.63 38.32 -3.53
CA THR A 161 -30.25 39.54 -2.81
C THR A 161 -31.51 40.26 -2.34
N VAL A 162 -32.02 39.86 -1.17
CA VAL A 162 -33.18 40.51 -0.54
C VAL A 162 -32.70 41.65 0.36
N PRO A 163 -33.26 42.88 0.25
CA PRO A 163 -32.88 43.98 1.13
C PRO A 163 -33.19 43.66 2.59
N PHE A 164 -32.27 44.05 3.48
CA PHE A 164 -32.40 43.84 4.91
C PHE A 164 -33.62 44.60 5.45
N GLY A 165 -34.61 43.87 6.00
CA GLY A 165 -35.84 44.43 6.57
C GLY A 165 -37.14 43.88 5.96
N GLU A 166 -37.10 43.30 4.76
CA GLU A 166 -38.26 42.64 4.14
C GLU A 166 -38.40 41.16 4.53
N VAL A 167 -37.30 40.55 4.98
CA VAL A 167 -37.32 39.21 5.58
C VAL A 167 -37.87 39.32 7.00
N ALA A 168 -39.03 38.73 7.26
CA ALA A 168 -39.56 38.61 8.62
C ALA A 168 -38.53 37.88 9.52
N MET A 169 -37.80 38.64 10.33
CA MET A 169 -36.80 38.13 11.28
C MET A 169 -37.42 37.40 12.48
N ALA A 170 -38.73 37.61 12.69
CA ALA A 170 -39.49 36.92 13.70
C ALA A 170 -39.79 35.49 13.22
N PRO A 171 -39.56 34.46 14.06
CA PRO A 171 -39.96 33.11 13.70
C PRO A 171 -41.47 33.10 13.38
N PRO A 172 -41.90 32.38 12.34
CA PRO A 172 -43.31 32.32 11.97
C PRO A 172 -44.12 31.85 13.18
N SER A 173 -44.97 32.72 13.72
CA SER A 173 -45.84 32.37 14.83
C SER A 173 -47.02 31.57 14.30
N LEU A 174 -47.10 30.30 14.65
CA LEU A 174 -48.28 29.48 14.38
C LEU A 174 -49.47 30.04 15.17
N SER A 175 -50.38 30.74 14.49
CA SER A 175 -51.64 31.24 15.07
C SER A 175 -52.67 30.13 15.31
N ALA A 176 -52.39 28.90 14.86
CA ALA A 176 -53.25 27.75 15.05
C ALA A 176 -53.21 27.28 16.52
N LYS A 177 -54.36 27.30 17.19
CA LYS A 177 -54.50 26.70 18.52
C LYS A 177 -54.14 25.20 18.43
N PRO A 178 -53.17 24.68 19.21
CA PRO A 178 -52.84 23.27 19.17
C PRO A 178 -54.08 22.46 19.56
N LYS A 179 -54.63 21.68 18.61
CA LYS A 179 -55.71 20.73 18.91
C LYS A 179 -55.15 19.67 19.86
N LYS A 180 -55.78 19.51 21.02
CA LYS A 180 -55.40 18.42 21.95
C LYS A 180 -55.71 17.08 21.27
N ALA A 181 -54.67 16.31 20.97
CA ALA A 181 -54.82 14.94 20.54
C ALA A 181 -55.44 14.12 21.68
N PRO A 182 -56.37 13.19 21.41
CA PRO A 182 -56.87 12.29 22.44
C PRO A 182 -55.71 11.46 22.97
N VAL A 183 -55.44 11.59 24.28
CA VAL A 183 -54.42 10.83 25.01
C VAL A 183 -54.87 9.37 25.06
N LYS A 184 -54.48 8.57 24.07
CA LYS A 184 -54.51 7.11 24.19
C LYS A 184 -53.40 6.70 25.14
N SER A 185 -53.74 5.84 26.10
CA SER A 185 -52.86 5.35 27.15
C SER A 185 -51.55 4.81 26.58
N GLN A 186 -50.47 5.11 27.31
CA GLN A 186 -49.08 4.86 26.95
C GLN A 186 -48.84 3.39 26.62
N GLN A 187 -48.65 3.09 25.34
CA GLN A 187 -47.80 1.98 24.92
C GLN A 187 -46.35 2.46 24.98
N PRO A 188 -45.38 1.61 25.37
CA PRO A 188 -43.98 2.00 25.49
C PRO A 188 -43.48 2.57 24.15
N PRO A 189 -42.53 3.53 24.15
CA PRO A 189 -42.09 4.20 22.94
C PRO A 189 -41.35 3.19 22.06
N LYS A 190 -42.06 2.64 21.08
CA LYS A 190 -41.43 1.98 19.94
C LYS A 190 -40.60 3.09 19.27
N GLY A 191 -39.27 2.95 19.31
CA GLY A 191 -38.35 3.94 18.75
C GLY A 191 -38.75 4.31 17.32
N LEU A 192 -38.33 5.50 16.85
CA LEU A 192 -38.68 5.99 15.51
C LEU A 192 -38.52 4.86 14.48
N LEU A 193 -39.55 4.63 13.65
CA LEU A 193 -39.58 3.56 12.65
C LEU A 193 -38.30 3.57 11.79
N LEU A 194 -37.81 4.76 11.47
CA LEU A 194 -36.57 4.96 10.72
C LEU A 194 -35.35 4.33 11.40
N ASN A 195 -35.26 4.36 12.73
CA ASN A 195 -34.17 3.73 13.48
C ASN A 195 -34.24 2.20 13.38
N SER A 196 -35.45 1.63 13.28
CA SER A 196 -35.65 0.21 13.01
C SER A 196 -35.24 -0.15 11.58
N LEU A 197 -35.66 0.66 10.59
CA LEU A 197 -35.36 0.43 9.17
C LEU A 197 -33.88 0.62 8.84
N LEU A 198 -33.22 1.59 9.47
CA LEU A 198 -31.79 1.88 9.29
C LEU A 198 -30.89 1.05 10.20
N GLY A 199 -31.46 0.17 11.05
CA GLY A 199 -30.73 -0.63 12.04
C GLY A 199 -29.91 0.21 13.02
N ARG A 200 -30.28 1.48 13.23
CA ARG A 200 -29.49 2.45 13.99
C ARG A 200 -30.08 2.55 15.39
N ALA A 201 -29.49 1.82 16.33
CA ALA A 201 -29.77 2.02 17.75
C ALA A 201 -29.41 3.46 18.13
N VAL A 202 -30.28 4.13 18.88
CA VAL A 202 -30.03 5.49 19.40
C VAL A 202 -28.81 5.40 20.31
N VAL A 203 -27.65 5.82 19.81
CA VAL A 203 -26.45 5.95 20.62
C VAL A 203 -26.75 7.00 21.69
N PRO A 204 -26.59 6.68 22.99
CA PRO A 204 -26.89 7.64 24.03
C PRO A 204 -26.00 8.87 23.85
N THR A 205 -26.64 10.05 23.81
CA THR A 205 -25.99 11.37 23.85
C THR A 205 -25.44 11.68 25.26
N ALA A 206 -24.92 10.67 25.93
CA ALA A 206 -24.33 10.81 27.25
C ALA A 206 -23.02 11.60 27.12
N LYS A 207 -22.81 12.54 28.05
CA LYS A 207 -21.55 13.26 28.16
C LYS A 207 -20.41 12.22 28.26
N PRO A 208 -19.36 12.31 27.43
CA PRO A 208 -18.26 11.36 27.50
C PRO A 208 -17.61 11.42 28.88
N SER A 209 -17.16 10.28 29.42
CA SER A 209 -16.40 10.21 30.67
C SER A 209 -15.24 11.22 30.68
N MET A 210 -14.92 11.79 31.85
CA MET A 210 -13.81 12.76 32.01
C MET A 210 -12.49 12.25 31.40
N ALA A 211 -12.20 10.95 31.51
CA ALA A 211 -11.01 10.35 30.90
C ALA A 211 -11.04 10.45 29.37
N ARG A 212 -12.21 10.24 28.76
CA ARG A 212 -12.39 10.36 27.31
C ARG A 212 -12.32 11.81 26.85
N GLN A 213 -12.80 12.75 27.66
CA GLN A 213 -12.67 14.18 27.36
C GLN A 213 -11.20 14.59 27.29
N ARG A 214 -10.39 14.19 28.28
CA ARG A 214 -8.95 14.45 28.29
C ARG A 214 -8.22 13.92 27.06
N ILE A 215 -8.54 12.69 26.64
CA ILE A 215 -7.94 12.09 25.44
C ILE A 215 -8.28 12.92 24.18
N VAL A 216 -9.55 13.30 24.03
CA VAL A 216 -10.01 14.07 22.88
C VAL A 216 -9.43 15.49 22.88
N GLU A 217 -9.27 16.11 24.05
CA GLU A 217 -8.67 17.43 24.20
C GLU A 217 -7.16 17.41 23.88
N GLU A 218 -6.43 16.40 24.35
CA GLU A 218 -5.01 16.24 24.03
C GLU A 218 -4.78 16.00 22.53
N GLU A 219 -5.64 15.18 21.89
CA GLU A 219 -5.61 15.00 20.44
C GLU A 219 -5.90 16.31 19.70
N ARG A 220 -6.87 17.09 20.19
CA ARG A 220 -7.20 18.41 19.64
C ARG A 220 -6.01 19.35 19.73
N GLU A 221 -5.34 19.41 20.88
CA GLU A 221 -4.15 20.24 21.08
C GLU A 221 -3.03 19.83 20.13
N ARG A 222 -2.71 18.54 20.04
CA ARG A 222 -1.69 18.03 19.10
C ARG A 222 -1.99 18.40 17.64
N VAL A 223 -3.25 18.27 17.22
CA VAL A 223 -3.66 18.63 15.85
C VAL A 223 -3.53 20.13 15.61
N VAL A 224 -3.92 20.97 16.58
CA VAL A 224 -3.82 22.43 16.48
C VAL A 224 -2.36 22.88 16.39
N GLU A 225 -1.47 22.30 17.19
CA GLU A 225 -0.04 22.60 17.15
C GLU A 225 0.58 22.21 15.80
N ALA A 226 0.29 20.99 15.32
CA ALA A 226 0.72 20.53 14.01
C ALA A 226 0.24 21.47 12.89
N TYR A 227 -1.02 21.91 12.96
CA TYR A 227 -1.59 22.88 12.02
C TYR A 227 -0.87 24.23 12.08
N ARG A 228 -0.59 24.75 13.28
CA ARG A 228 0.16 26.01 13.45
C ARG A 228 1.56 25.92 12.86
N LEU A 229 2.29 24.83 13.09
CA LEU A 229 3.62 24.59 12.52
C LEU A 229 3.57 24.54 10.99
N LEU A 230 2.63 23.79 10.42
CA LEU A 230 2.43 23.72 8.96
C LEU A 230 2.11 25.09 8.37
N LYS A 231 1.28 25.89 9.05
CA LYS A 231 0.93 27.24 8.62
C LYS A 231 2.14 28.18 8.63
N LYS A 232 2.97 28.14 9.69
CA LYS A 232 4.23 28.90 9.77
C LYS A 232 5.19 28.54 8.64
N ARG A 233 5.42 27.25 8.40
CA ARG A 233 6.29 26.76 7.31
C ARG A 233 5.80 27.24 5.94
N LYS A 234 4.49 27.18 5.70
CA LYS A 234 3.89 27.65 4.44
C LYS A 234 4.07 29.16 4.25
N GLN A 235 3.99 29.94 5.33
CA GLN A 235 4.22 31.39 5.28
C GLN A 235 5.69 31.70 4.96
N GLN A 236 6.64 31.03 5.62
CA GLN A 236 8.07 31.16 5.34
C GLN A 236 8.37 30.85 3.86
N GLN A 237 7.86 29.73 3.35
CA GLN A 237 8.02 29.40 1.92
C GLN A 237 7.46 30.48 0.99
N ARG A 238 6.33 31.13 1.32
CA ARG A 238 5.82 32.23 0.51
C ARG A 238 6.76 33.44 0.53
N VAL A 239 7.30 33.79 1.70
CA VAL A 239 8.27 34.88 1.85
C VAL A 239 9.57 34.57 1.10
N ASP A 240 10.07 33.34 1.19
CA ASP A 240 11.27 32.91 0.47
C ASP A 240 11.04 32.95 -1.05
N LEU A 241 9.87 32.50 -1.52
CA LEU A 241 9.50 32.59 -2.93
C LEU A 241 9.41 34.03 -3.41
N THR A 242 8.79 34.93 -2.65
CA THR A 242 8.73 36.35 -3.01
C THR A 242 10.11 36.99 -3.04
N ALA A 243 10.97 36.69 -2.06
CA ALA A 243 12.35 37.19 -2.03
C ALA A 243 13.19 36.66 -3.20
N ASN A 244 13.03 35.39 -3.57
CA ASN A 244 13.70 34.82 -4.75
C ASN A 244 13.20 35.46 -6.06
N LEU A 245 11.89 35.75 -6.17
CA LEU A 245 11.34 36.47 -7.32
C LEU A 245 11.87 37.91 -7.42
N GLU A 246 12.03 38.61 -6.29
CA GLU A 246 12.62 39.95 -6.25
C GLU A 246 14.10 39.93 -6.69
N LYS A 247 14.89 38.93 -6.26
CA LYS A 247 16.28 38.74 -6.72
C LYS A 247 16.38 38.50 -8.22
N LEU A 248 15.44 37.75 -8.81
CA LEU A 248 15.39 37.53 -10.26
C LEU A 248 14.96 38.78 -11.03
N LYS A 249 14.13 39.64 -10.44
CA LYS A 249 13.63 40.86 -11.08
C LYS A 249 14.68 41.98 -11.13
N ASN A 250 15.62 42.01 -10.17
CA ASN A 250 16.71 42.97 -10.11
C ASN A 250 18.09 42.28 -10.20
N PRO A 251 18.55 41.85 -11.39
CA PRO A 251 19.83 41.14 -11.54
C PRO A 251 21.07 42.06 -11.59
N SER A 252 21.02 43.24 -10.97
CA SER A 252 22.11 44.22 -11.05
C SER A 252 23.15 44.07 -9.92
N GLY A 253 24.26 43.43 -10.26
CA GLY A 253 25.60 44.03 -10.10
C GLY A 253 26.37 43.77 -8.80
N THR A 254 27.27 42.79 -8.80
CA THR A 254 28.66 42.98 -8.32
C THR A 254 29.56 41.96 -9.03
N PHE A 255 30.23 42.37 -10.10
CA PHE A 255 31.45 41.69 -10.56
C PHE A 255 32.59 42.17 -9.65
N PRO A 256 33.38 41.28 -9.02
CA PRO A 256 34.59 41.71 -8.33
C PRO A 256 35.56 42.27 -9.39
N GLY A 257 35.96 43.52 -9.22
CA GLY A 257 36.81 44.25 -10.16
C GLY A 257 38.20 43.65 -10.31
N GLU A 258 38.66 43.56 -11.56
CA GLU A 258 40.07 43.52 -11.90
C GLU A 258 40.61 44.96 -11.77
N GLU A 259 41.54 45.16 -10.84
CA GLU A 259 42.36 46.38 -10.76
C GLU A 259 43.59 46.21 -11.67
N THR A 260 43.77 47.15 -12.60
CA THR A 260 45.08 47.54 -13.16
C THR A 260 45.16 49.05 -13.20
#